data_AF-A0A4R0QMP6-F1
#
_entry.id   AF-A0A4R0QMP6-F1
#
_cell.length_a   1.000
_cell.length_b   1.000
_cell.length_c   1.000
_cell.angle_alpha   90.00
_cell.angle_beta   90.00
_cell.angle_gamma   90.00
#
_symmetry.space_group_name_H-M   'P 1'
#
loop_
_entity.id
_entity.type
_entity.pdbx_description
1 polymer ?
#
loop_
_entity_poly.entity_id
_entity_poly.type
_entity_poly.pdbx_seq_one_letter_code
_entity_poly.pdbx_strand_id
1 'polypeptide(L)'
;MKPTKESGTDRRKGGIPKLLDETLSSTLDDVKTIVDARMELIKIELSEKLAILTAVLVIAVILVAGAAYLVTTIAFFVGELTGHVSLGFLSVSLVFIGAFVFLTRFRPNLLKDLIQKFIISLYD
;
A
#
# COMPACT_ATOMS: atom_id res chain seq x y z
N MET A 1 -16.04 -88.96 -26.54
CA MET A 1 -14.81 -88.23 -26.17
C MET A 1 -15.20 -86.77 -25.89
N LYS A 2 -14.94 -86.29 -24.67
CA LYS A 2 -15.10 -84.90 -24.14
C LYS A 2 -14.42 -83.83 -25.04
N PRO A 3 -14.53 -82.50 -24.79
CA PRO A 3 -15.46 -81.77 -23.92
C PRO A 3 -16.03 -80.45 -24.51
N THR A 4 -16.96 -79.87 -23.74
CA THR A 4 -17.40 -78.46 -23.59
C THR A 4 -16.46 -77.34 -24.06
N LYS A 5 -17.05 -76.29 -24.66
CA LYS A 5 -16.49 -74.92 -24.64
C LYS A 5 -17.44 -74.00 -23.89
N GLU A 6 -17.09 -73.75 -22.63
CA GLU A 6 -17.41 -72.48 -21.98
C GLU A 6 -16.75 -71.35 -22.80
N SER A 7 -17.50 -70.28 -23.06
CA SER A 7 -16.91 -69.00 -23.44
C SER A 7 -17.41 -67.96 -22.46
N GLY A 8 -16.79 -67.95 -21.28
CA GLY A 8 -16.85 -66.84 -20.36
C GLY A 8 -16.11 -65.62 -20.93
N THR A 9 -16.71 -64.47 -20.68
CA THR A 9 -16.02 -63.27 -20.20
C THR A 9 -14.94 -62.68 -21.10
N ASP A 10 -15.34 -61.75 -21.97
CA ASP A 10 -14.44 -60.69 -22.43
C ASP A 10 -15.04 -59.32 -22.03
N ARG A 11 -14.94 -59.02 -20.74
CA ARG A 11 -14.98 -57.65 -20.23
C ARG A 11 -13.61 -57.39 -19.64
N ARG A 12 -13.04 -56.22 -19.94
CA ARG A 12 -11.89 -55.55 -19.29
C ARG A 12 -10.63 -55.45 -20.14
N LYS A 13 -10.66 -54.61 -21.18
CA LYS A 13 -9.47 -53.84 -21.59
C LYS A 13 -9.93 -52.45 -22.05
N GLY A 14 -9.64 -51.41 -21.27
CA GLY A 14 -9.89 -50.01 -21.70
C GLY A 14 -10.18 -48.96 -20.62
N GLY A 15 -10.15 -49.28 -19.32
CA GLY A 15 -10.60 -48.34 -18.27
C GLY A 15 -9.52 -47.46 -17.62
N ILE A 16 -8.25 -47.85 -17.65
CA ILE A 16 -7.20 -47.23 -16.83
C ILE A 16 -6.66 -45.89 -17.39
N PRO A 17 -6.38 -45.74 -18.70
CA PRO A 17 -5.87 -44.46 -19.22
C PRO A 17 -6.92 -43.34 -19.16
N LYS A 18 -8.21 -43.67 -19.29
CA LYS A 18 -9.31 -42.70 -19.24
C LYS A 18 -9.51 -42.10 -17.84
N LEU A 19 -9.37 -42.92 -16.80
CA LEU A 19 -9.47 -42.48 -15.40
C LEU A 19 -8.27 -41.61 -14.98
N LEU A 20 -7.09 -41.84 -15.57
CA LEU A 20 -5.89 -41.03 -15.32
C LEU A 20 -6.02 -39.64 -15.95
N ASP A 21 -6.48 -39.54 -17.21
CA ASP A 21 -6.73 -38.25 -17.85
C ASP A 21 -7.83 -37.46 -17.13
N GLU A 22 -8.87 -38.13 -16.64
CA GLU A 22 -9.98 -37.52 -15.91
C GLU A 22 -9.56 -37.07 -14.49
N THR A 23 -8.67 -37.82 -13.83
CA THR A 23 -8.10 -37.44 -12.51
C THR A 23 -7.08 -36.29 -12.63
N LEU A 24 -6.26 -36.28 -13.69
CA LEU A 24 -5.32 -35.19 -13.95
C LEU A 24 -6.06 -33.90 -14.35
N SER A 25 -7.12 -34.02 -15.16
CA SER A 25 -7.96 -32.88 -15.50
C SER A 25 -8.70 -32.32 -14.29
N SER A 26 -9.25 -33.17 -13.40
CA SER A 26 -9.93 -32.67 -12.20
C SER A 26 -8.96 -32.03 -11.21
N THR A 27 -7.76 -32.60 -11.04
CA THR A 27 -6.73 -32.02 -10.17
C THR A 27 -6.24 -30.67 -10.69
N LEU A 28 -6.14 -30.49 -12.02
CA LEU A 28 -5.80 -29.21 -12.62
C LEU A 28 -6.91 -28.17 -12.44
N ASP A 29 -8.17 -28.57 -12.54
CA ASP A 29 -9.32 -27.68 -12.35
C ASP A 29 -9.46 -27.27 -10.87
N ASP A 30 -9.18 -28.18 -9.94
CA ASP A 30 -9.12 -27.90 -8.51
C ASP A 30 -7.99 -26.90 -8.18
N VAL A 31 -6.79 -27.10 -8.75
CA VAL A 31 -5.66 -26.15 -8.58
C VAL A 31 -5.99 -24.79 -9.16
N LYS A 32 -6.62 -24.74 -10.35
CA LYS A 32 -7.05 -23.49 -10.96
C LYS A 32 -8.05 -22.74 -10.08
N THR A 33 -9.02 -23.46 -9.51
CA THR A 33 -10.02 -22.88 -8.59
C THR A 33 -9.35 -22.30 -7.33
N ILE A 34 -8.34 -23.00 -6.78
CA ILE A 34 -7.54 -22.50 -5.65
C ILE A 34 -6.74 -21.24 -6.04
N VAL A 35 -6.15 -21.22 -7.23
CA VAL A 35 -5.39 -20.08 -7.74
C VAL A 35 -6.30 -18.86 -7.96
N ASP A 36 -7.49 -19.05 -8.53
CA ASP A 36 -8.46 -17.98 -8.75
C ASP A 36 -8.91 -17.35 -7.42
N ALA A 37 -9.21 -18.17 -6.40
CA ALA A 37 -9.54 -17.67 -5.06
C ALA A 37 -8.38 -16.90 -4.41
N ARG A 38 -7.13 -17.35 -4.60
CA ARG A 38 -5.93 -16.64 -4.12
C ARG A 38 -5.73 -15.31 -4.84
N MET A 39 -5.97 -15.27 -6.14
CA MET A 39 -5.92 -14.05 -6.97
C MET A 39 -6.94 -13.02 -6.51
N GLU A 40 -8.17 -13.46 -6.18
CA GLU A 40 -9.21 -12.58 -5.66
C GLU A 40 -8.81 -11.98 -4.31
N LEU A 41 -8.27 -12.78 -3.39
CA LEU A 41 -7.77 -12.30 -2.10
C LEU A 41 -6.64 -11.27 -2.26
N ILE A 42 -5.68 -11.52 -3.16
CA ILE A 42 -4.58 -10.58 -3.44
C ILE A 42 -5.12 -9.26 -3.99
N LYS A 43 -6.11 -9.30 -4.89
CA LYS A 43 -6.74 -8.08 -5.42
C LYS A 43 -7.40 -7.25 -4.32
N ILE A 44 -8.08 -7.90 -3.37
CA ILE A 44 -8.73 -7.23 -2.24
C ILE A 44 -7.68 -6.56 -1.35
N GLU A 45 -6.63 -7.29 -0.95
CA GLU A 45 -5.57 -6.74 -0.09
C GLU A 45 -4.81 -5.58 -0.75
N LEU A 46 -4.51 -5.71 -2.05
CA LEU A 46 -3.88 -4.62 -2.82
C LEU A 46 -4.79 -3.40 -2.91
N SER A 47 -6.08 -3.59 -3.18
CA SER A 47 -7.06 -2.50 -3.22
C SER A 47 -7.15 -1.78 -1.87
N GLU A 48 -7.17 -2.52 -0.76
CA GLU A 48 -7.18 -1.95 0.59
C GLU A 48 -5.92 -1.13 0.90
N LYS A 49 -4.73 -1.68 0.61
CA LYS A 49 -3.47 -0.95 0.81
C LYS A 49 -3.38 0.30 -0.05
N LEU A 50 -3.83 0.23 -1.31
CA LEU A 50 -3.88 1.40 -2.20
C LEU A 50 -4.89 2.45 -1.69
N ALA A 51 -6.04 2.03 -1.17
CA ALA A 51 -7.02 2.93 -0.58
C ALA A 51 -6.45 3.65 0.65
N ILE A 52 -5.74 2.95 1.52
CA ILE A 52 -5.08 3.56 2.70
C ILE A 52 -4.00 4.53 2.25
N LEU A 53 -3.13 4.13 1.31
CA LEU A 53 -2.05 4.97 0.81
C LEU A 53 -2.59 6.27 0.19
N THR A 54 -3.63 6.15 -0.66
CA THR A 54 -4.27 7.31 -1.29
C THR A 54 -4.96 8.21 -0.27
N ALA A 55 -5.64 7.65 0.74
CA ALA A 55 -6.24 8.43 1.83
C ALA A 55 -5.17 9.24 2.60
N VAL A 56 -4.06 8.60 2.97
CA VAL A 56 -2.94 9.28 3.66
C VAL A 56 -2.37 10.40 2.80
N LEU A 57 -2.18 10.15 1.49
CA LEU A 57 -1.65 11.14 0.56
C LEU A 57 -2.58 12.35 0.43
N VAL A 58 -3.89 12.12 0.28
CA VAL A 58 -4.90 13.19 0.19
C VAL A 58 -4.91 14.02 1.48
N ILE A 59 -4.94 13.37 2.64
CA ILE A 59 -4.90 14.07 3.94
C ILE A 59 -3.61 14.90 4.06
N ALA A 60 -2.46 14.33 3.70
CA ALA A 60 -1.18 15.04 3.74
C ALA A 60 -1.18 16.28 2.85
N VAL A 61 -1.70 16.16 1.62
CA VAL A 61 -1.80 17.29 0.68
C VAL A 61 -2.71 18.39 1.24
N ILE A 62 -3.88 18.04 1.75
CA ILE A 62 -4.82 19.02 2.35
C ILE A 62 -4.17 19.71 3.55
N LEU A 63 -3.47 18.96 4.40
CA LEU A 63 -2.84 19.50 5.60
C LEU A 63 -1.69 20.45 5.26
N VAL A 64 -0.83 20.09 4.30
CA VAL A 64 0.27 20.94 3.83
C VAL A 64 -0.28 22.19 3.14
N ALA A 65 -1.27 22.06 2.26
CA ALA A 65 -1.90 23.18 1.58
C ALA A 65 -2.60 24.13 2.57
N GLY A 66 -3.34 23.58 3.54
CA GLY A 66 -4.01 24.34 4.59
C GLY A 66 -3.02 25.07 5.49
N ALA A 67 -1.92 24.42 5.88
CA ALA A 67 -0.86 25.06 6.66
C ALA A 67 -0.18 26.20 5.87
N ALA A 68 0.14 25.98 4.60
CA ALA A 68 0.72 27.01 3.75
C ALA A 68 -0.21 28.21 3.57
N TYR A 69 -1.51 27.95 3.37
CA TYR A 69 -2.52 29.00 3.29
C TYR A 69 -2.61 29.79 4.60
N LEU A 70 -2.66 29.10 5.74
CA LEU A 70 -2.75 29.72 7.06
C LEU A 70 -1.53 30.61 7.35
N VAL A 71 -0.31 30.14 7.06
CA VAL A 71 0.92 30.95 7.18
C VAL A 71 0.85 32.19 6.28
N THR A 72 0.35 32.03 5.06
CA THR A 72 0.18 33.14 4.11
C THR A 72 -0.84 34.16 4.62
N THR A 73 -1.99 33.72 5.15
CA THR A 73 -2.99 34.59 5.75
C THR A 73 -2.43 35.35 6.95
N ILE A 74 -1.65 34.70 7.83
CA ILE A 74 -0.98 35.38 8.94
C ILE A 74 -0.01 36.45 8.41
N ALA A 75 0.77 36.12 7.39
CA ALA A 75 1.70 37.07 6.78
C ALA A 75 0.96 38.29 6.21
N PHE A 76 -0.16 38.08 5.50
CA PHE A 76 -0.99 39.18 5.00
C PHE A 76 -1.59 40.01 6.13
N PHE A 77 -2.14 39.38 7.16
CA PHE A 77 -2.73 40.08 8.31
C PHE A 77 -1.72 40.96 9.02
N VAL A 78 -0.52 40.43 9.30
CA VAL A 78 0.58 41.21 9.91
C VAL A 78 1.06 42.30 8.95
N GLY A 79 1.09 42.01 7.65
CA GLY A 79 1.46 42.95 6.60
C GLY A 79 0.50 44.14 6.47
N GLU A 80 -0.80 43.91 6.55
CA GLU A 80 -1.81 44.97 6.58
C GLU A 80 -1.69 45.80 7.86
N LEU A 81 -1.48 45.17 9.02
CA LEU A 81 -1.33 45.87 10.29
C LEU A 81 -0.08 46.78 10.31
N THR A 82 0.98 46.37 9.63
CA THR A 82 2.22 47.15 9.48
C THR A 82 2.20 48.10 8.28
N GLY A 83 1.09 48.15 7.51
CA GLY A 83 0.92 49.01 6.34
C GLY A 83 1.69 48.55 5.08
N HIS A 84 2.52 47.52 5.19
CA HIS A 84 3.28 46.96 4.07
C HIS A 84 3.27 45.43 4.12
N VAL A 85 2.70 44.80 3.08
CA VAL A 85 2.63 43.35 2.93
C VAL A 85 4.02 42.68 3.01
N SER A 86 5.07 43.35 2.52
CA SER A 86 6.45 42.86 2.57
C SER A 86 6.97 42.67 4.00
N LEU A 87 6.58 43.54 4.94
CA LEU A 87 6.96 43.43 6.35
C LEU A 87 6.25 42.25 7.03
N GLY A 88 5.01 41.97 6.62
CA GLY A 88 4.26 40.78 7.03
C GLY A 88 5.01 39.49 6.72
N PHE A 89 5.40 39.27 5.46
CA PHE A 89 6.18 38.10 5.07
C PHE A 89 7.56 38.05 5.72
N LEU A 90 8.23 39.20 5.87
CA LEU A 90 9.52 39.28 6.55
C LEU A 90 9.41 38.83 8.01
N SER A 91 8.37 39.27 8.72
CA SER A 91 8.15 38.92 10.13
C SER A 91 7.91 37.42 10.31
N VAL A 92 7.06 36.82 9.47
CA VAL A 92 6.78 35.38 9.50
C VAL A 92 8.02 34.58 9.17
N SER A 93 8.81 35.00 8.17
CA SER A 93 10.08 34.36 7.83
C SER A 93 11.08 34.41 8.99
N LEU A 94 11.17 35.55 9.68
CA LEU A 94 12.05 35.72 10.84
C LEU A 94 11.65 34.79 12.00
N VAL A 95 10.34 34.63 12.24
CA VAL A 95 9.81 33.68 13.25
C VAL A 95 10.17 32.24 12.89
N PHE A 96 10.03 31.85 11.62
CA PHE A 96 10.41 30.50 11.18
C PHE A 96 11.91 30.24 11.34
N ILE A 97 12.76 31.19 10.95
CA ILE A 97 14.21 31.07 11.12
C ILE A 97 14.58 31.04 12.61
N GLY A 98 13.96 31.90 13.42
CA GLY A 98 14.15 31.91 14.86
C GLY A 98 13.77 30.59 15.51
N ALA A 99 12.61 30.02 15.15
CA ALA A 99 12.18 28.71 15.61
C ALA A 99 13.14 27.60 15.15
N PHE A 100 13.63 27.65 13.91
CA PHE A 100 14.60 26.69 13.39
C PHE A 100 15.94 26.74 14.14
N VAL A 101 16.48 27.95 14.36
CA VAL A 101 17.71 28.16 15.14
C VAL A 101 17.51 27.76 16.59
N PHE A 102 16.36 28.08 17.19
CA PHE A 102 16.03 27.67 18.55
C PHE A 102 15.97 26.15 18.67
N LEU A 103 15.30 25.48 17.74
CA LEU A 103 15.17 24.03 17.72
C LEU A 103 16.53 23.33 17.56
N THR A 104 17.36 23.83 16.64
CA THR A 104 18.73 23.32 16.42
C THR A 104 19.66 23.57 17.61
N ARG A 105 19.49 24.69 18.33
CA ARG A 105 20.35 25.05 19.47
C ARG A 105 19.93 24.42 20.80
N PHE A 106 18.63 24.34 21.10
CA PHE A 106 18.11 23.83 22.38
C PHE A 106 17.95 22.31 22.42
N ARG A 107 17.70 21.65 21.27
CA ARG A 107 17.42 20.20 21.23
C ARG A 107 18.07 19.51 20.01
N PRO A 108 19.40 19.59 19.83
CA PRO A 108 20.08 18.91 18.71
C PRO A 108 19.87 17.38 18.71
N ASN A 109 19.65 16.77 19.88
CA ASN A 109 19.37 15.34 20.00
C ASN A 109 17.98 14.96 19.49
N LEU A 110 16.96 15.83 19.62
CA LEU A 110 15.64 15.54 19.06
C LEU A 110 15.67 15.54 17.54
N LEU A 111 16.42 16.46 16.92
CA LEU A 111 16.57 16.48 15.46
C LEU A 111 17.27 15.21 14.97
N LYS A 112 18.32 14.75 15.67
CA LYS A 112 18.97 13.48 15.35
C LYS A 112 18.01 12.29 15.48
N ASP A 113 17.24 12.21 16.56
CA ASP A 113 16.29 11.12 16.78
C ASP A 113 15.13 11.14 15.78
N LEU A 114 14.61 12.31 15.41
CA LEU A 114 13.59 12.44 14.36
C LEU A 114 14.15 12.03 13.00
N ILE A 115 15.33 12.54 12.61
CA ILE A 115 15.95 12.20 11.32
C ILE A 115 16.25 10.69 11.26
N GLN A 116 16.77 10.11 12.34
CA GLN A 116 17.03 8.68 12.42
C GLN A 116 15.73 7.86 12.34
N LYS A 117 14.65 8.28 13.01
CA LYS A 117 13.32 7.63 12.87
C LYS A 117 12.76 7.74 11.46
N PHE A 118 12.89 8.90 10.80
CA PHE A 118 12.43 9.07 9.42
C PHE A 118 13.22 8.18 8.44
N ILE A 119 14.53 8.04 8.63
CA ILE A 119 15.37 7.17 7.80
C ILE A 119 15.02 5.71 8.01
N ILE A 120 14.84 5.26 9.25
CA ILE A 120 14.48 3.87 9.55
C ILE A 120 13.08 3.55 9.02
N SER A 121 12.11 4.46 9.15
CA SER A 121 10.75 4.29 8.63
C SER A 121 10.63 4.29 7.10
N LEU A 122 11.66 4.76 6.37
CA LEU A 122 11.70 4.69 4.91
C LEU A 122 12.34 3.40 4.41
N TYR A 123 13.07 2.70 5.29
CA TYR A 123 13.80 1.47 4.96
C TYR A 123 13.08 0.20 5.41
N ASP A 124 12.09 0.34 6.30
CA ASP A 124 11.10 -0.68 6.70
C ASP A 124 9.82 -0.52 5.85
#